data_AF-A0A7J3XD12-F1
#
_entry.id   AF-A0A7J3XD12-F1
#
_cell.length_a   1.000
_cell.length_b   1.000
_cell.length_c   1.000
_cell.angle_alpha   90.00
_cell.angle_beta   90.00
_cell.angle_gamma   90.00
#
_symmetry.space_group_name_H-M   'P 1'
#
loop_
_entity.id
_entity.type
_entity.pdbx_description
1 polymer ?
#
loop_
_entity_poly.entity_id
_entity_poly.type
_entity_poly.pdbx_seq_one_letter_code
_entity_poly.pdbx_strand_id
1 'polypeptide(L)'
;MEGSENAEPDLGLNFKVVYEDQEVVVIRAPTEDELVEIILKLLSEKPMNIKEIHRYLPGIASEDKIRRILTRLVNDGRVYVQEDGRFLVVGWRR
;
A
#
# COMPACT_ATOMS: atom_id res chain seq x y z
N MET A 1 -26.71 16.32 32.03
CA MET A 1 -26.19 15.52 30.91
C MET A 1 -24.77 16.01 30.71
N GLU A 2 -23.83 15.52 31.52
CA GLU A 2 -23.00 14.34 31.19
C GLU A 2 -22.34 14.60 29.82
N GLY A 3 -21.08 15.05 29.76
CA GLY A 3 -19.91 14.41 30.36
C GLY A 3 -19.27 13.59 29.25
N SER A 4 -18.07 13.98 28.83
CA SER A 4 -17.05 13.13 28.17
C SER A 4 -15.84 14.01 27.84
N GLU A 5 -15.09 14.31 28.88
CA GLU A 5 -13.64 14.28 28.87
C GLU A 5 -13.10 13.11 28.03
N ASN A 6 -12.26 13.39 27.04
CA ASN A 6 -11.26 12.43 26.57
C ASN A 6 -9.95 13.20 26.41
N ALA A 7 -9.11 13.06 27.43
CA ALA A 7 -7.72 13.45 27.39
C ALA A 7 -6.98 12.45 26.48
N GLU A 8 -6.46 12.94 25.36
CA GLU A 8 -5.48 12.19 24.58
C GLU A 8 -4.10 12.37 25.23
N PRO A 9 -3.33 11.30 25.46
CA PRO A 9 -2.01 11.42 26.08
C PRO A 9 -1.01 12.00 25.08
N ASP A 10 -0.30 13.03 25.55
CA ASP A 10 0.88 13.64 24.95
C ASP A 10 1.93 12.55 24.62
N LEU A 11 1.96 12.15 23.35
CA LEU A 11 3.05 11.37 22.77
C LEU A 11 3.94 12.36 22.05
N GLY A 12 4.89 12.96 22.79
CA GLY A 12 5.91 13.90 22.33
C GLY A 12 6.77 13.42 21.15
N LEU A 13 6.14 13.31 19.99
CA LEU A 13 6.72 12.97 18.72
C LEU A 13 6.66 14.23 17.87
N ASN A 14 7.84 14.82 17.70
CA ASN A 14 8.09 16.02 16.93
C ASN A 14 7.84 15.76 15.43
N PHE A 15 6.59 15.65 15.02
CA PHE A 15 6.17 15.71 13.63
C PHE A 15 5.78 17.14 13.32
N LYS A 16 6.58 17.80 12.49
CA LYS A 16 6.27 19.13 11.98
C LYS A 16 5.14 18.99 10.95
N VAL A 17 3.91 18.94 11.46
CA VAL A 17 2.66 18.97 10.70
C VAL A 17 2.47 20.40 10.20
N VAL A 18 2.24 20.54 8.90
CA VAL A 18 1.79 21.80 8.28
C VAL A 18 0.43 21.53 7.66
N TYR A 19 -0.57 21.89 8.45
CA TYR A 19 -1.95 22.35 8.18
C TYR A 19 -3.04 21.45 7.59
N GLU A 20 -4.16 21.55 8.30
CA GLU A 20 -5.56 21.33 7.92
C GLU A 20 -5.97 22.27 6.78
N ASP A 21 -6.56 21.74 5.70
CA ASP A 21 -7.84 22.11 5.06
C ASP A 21 -7.86 21.50 3.64
N GLN A 22 -8.77 20.54 3.40
CA GLN A 22 -9.12 19.96 2.08
C GLN A 22 -8.02 19.98 0.99
N GLU A 23 -6.86 19.40 1.27
CA GLU A 23 -5.75 19.40 0.32
C GLU A 23 -5.95 18.28 -0.70
N VAL A 24 -6.45 18.63 -1.89
CA VAL A 24 -6.34 17.77 -3.07
C VAL A 24 -4.85 17.64 -3.35
N VAL A 25 -4.20 16.64 -2.74
CA VAL A 25 -2.82 16.28 -3.08
C VAL A 25 -2.84 15.99 -4.57
N VAL A 26 -2.20 16.84 -5.36
CA VAL A 26 -1.94 16.57 -6.79
C VAL A 26 -0.89 15.48 -6.83
N ILE A 27 -1.32 14.25 -6.53
CA ILE A 27 -0.52 13.05 -6.72
C ILE A 27 -0.49 12.89 -8.24
N ARG A 28 0.65 13.16 -8.87
CA ARG A 28 0.86 12.68 -10.24
C ARG A 28 0.58 11.18 -10.23
N ALA A 29 -0.23 10.70 -11.17
CA ALA A 29 -0.47 9.26 -11.29
C ALA A 29 0.90 8.55 -11.32
N PRO A 30 1.14 7.56 -10.44
CA PRO A 30 2.42 6.90 -10.40
C PRO A 30 2.67 6.21 -11.75
N THR A 31 3.91 6.25 -12.17
CA THR A 31 4.40 5.50 -13.33
C THR A 31 4.26 4.00 -13.09
N GLU A 32 4.42 3.20 -14.14
CA GLU A 32 4.37 1.73 -14.00
C GLU A 32 5.46 1.23 -13.04
N ASP A 33 6.66 1.82 -13.09
CA ASP A 33 7.78 1.45 -12.21
C ASP A 33 7.49 1.82 -10.74
N GLU A 34 6.95 3.01 -10.47
CA GLU A 34 6.53 3.40 -9.12
C GLU A 34 5.40 2.50 -8.60
N LEU A 35 4.45 2.13 -9.46
CA LEU A 35 3.38 1.20 -9.10
C LEU A 35 3.94 -0.18 -8.73
N VAL A 36 4.97 -0.65 -9.44
CA VAL A 36 5.69 -1.89 -9.10
C VAL A 36 6.31 -1.78 -7.71
N GLU A 37 7.00 -0.68 -7.40
CA GLU A 37 7.61 -0.49 -6.07
C GLU A 37 6.58 -0.45 -4.95
N ILE A 38 5.45 0.23 -5.17
CA ILE A 38 4.36 0.30 -4.19
C ILE A 38 3.76 -1.09 -3.95
N ILE A 39 3.49 -1.86 -5.01
CA ILE A 39 2.97 -3.24 -4.89
C ILE A 39 3.96 -4.11 -4.12
N LEU A 40 5.25 -4.05 -4.44
CA LEU A 40 6.29 -4.82 -3.74
C LEU A 40 6.38 -4.41 -2.27
N LYS A 41 6.27 -3.12 -1.95
CA LYS A 41 6.25 -2.64 -0.57
C LYS A 41 5.06 -3.20 0.21
N LEU A 42 3.86 -3.18 -0.38
CA LEU A 42 2.65 -3.77 0.23
C LEU A 42 2.83 -5.27 0.49
N LEU A 43 3.34 -6.00 -0.51
CA LEU A 43 3.61 -7.44 -0.38
C LEU A 43 4.78 -7.76 0.57
N SER A 44 5.66 -6.79 0.81
CA SER A 44 6.71 -6.82 1.82
C SER A 44 6.22 -6.40 3.21
N GLU A 45 4.92 -6.22 3.45
CA GLU A 45 4.37 -6.14 4.81
C GLU A 45 3.62 -7.44 5.15
N LYS A 46 2.84 -7.95 4.20
CA LYS A 46 2.12 -9.22 4.33
C LYS A 46 1.78 -9.80 2.96
N PRO A 47 1.52 -11.12 2.85
CA PRO A 47 0.95 -11.69 1.64
C PRO A 47 -0.44 -11.09 1.37
N MET A 48 -0.67 -10.59 0.16
CA MET A 48 -1.94 -9.98 -0.24
C MET A 48 -2.43 -10.51 -1.58
N ASN A 49 -3.74 -10.55 -1.78
CA ASN A 49 -4.35 -10.82 -3.08
C ASN A 49 -4.59 -9.53 -3.90
N ILE A 50 -4.98 -9.68 -5.16
CA ILE A 50 -5.24 -8.54 -6.08
C ILE A 50 -6.26 -7.56 -5.50
N LYS A 51 -7.34 -8.06 -4.88
CA LYS A 51 -8.41 -7.22 -4.32
C LYS A 51 -7.91 -6.43 -3.11
N GLU A 52 -7.07 -7.03 -2.28
CA GLU A 52 -6.43 -6.35 -1.15
C GLU A 52 -5.51 -5.25 -1.65
N ILE A 53 -4.61 -5.55 -2.60
CA ILE A 53 -3.72 -4.55 -3.21
C ILE A 53 -4.52 -3.40 -3.84
N HIS A 54 -5.60 -3.73 -4.56
CA HIS A 54 -6.47 -2.74 -5.18
C HIS A 54 -7.15 -1.82 -4.15
N ARG A 55 -7.52 -2.33 -2.96
CA ARG A 55 -8.06 -1.50 -1.86
C ARG A 55 -7.05 -0.48 -1.33
N TYR A 56 -5.76 -0.74 -1.43
CA TYR A 56 -4.70 0.22 -1.07
C TYR A 56 -4.36 1.20 -2.20
N LEU A 57 -4.78 0.91 -3.43
CA LEU A 57 -4.48 1.70 -4.62
C LEU A 57 -5.74 2.18 -5.38
N PRO A 58 -6.79 2.68 -4.69
CA PRO A 58 -8.00 3.13 -5.36
C PRO A 58 -7.70 4.36 -6.22
N GLY A 59 -8.10 4.32 -7.49
CA GLY A 59 -7.86 5.40 -8.45
C GLY A 59 -6.43 5.50 -9.00
N ILE A 60 -5.50 4.70 -8.47
CA ILE A 60 -4.10 4.64 -8.93
C ILE A 60 -3.92 3.53 -9.97
N ALA A 61 -4.46 2.35 -9.70
CA ALA A 61 -4.34 1.20 -10.59
C ALA A 61 -5.63 0.37 -10.59
N SER A 62 -6.05 -0.10 -11.75
CA SER A 62 -7.14 -1.08 -11.84
C SER A 62 -6.65 -2.47 -11.43
N GLU A 63 -7.58 -3.35 -11.04
CA GLU A 63 -7.26 -4.76 -10.77
C GLU A 63 -6.57 -5.45 -11.96
N ASP A 64 -6.92 -5.08 -13.21
CA ASP A 64 -6.25 -5.63 -14.40
C ASP A 64 -4.78 -5.20 -14.48
N LYS A 65 -4.49 -3.93 -14.18
CA LYS A 65 -3.12 -3.42 -14.20
C LYS A 65 -2.29 -4.06 -13.08
N ILE A 66 -2.86 -4.20 -11.89
CA ILE A 66 -2.24 -4.92 -10.77
C ILE A 66 -1.97 -6.38 -11.17
N ARG A 67 -2.94 -7.07 -11.79
CA ARG A 67 -2.77 -8.44 -12.27
C ARG A 67 -1.60 -8.55 -13.24
N ARG A 68 -1.51 -7.68 -14.25
CA ARG A 68 -0.42 -7.69 -15.24
C ARG A 68 0.95 -7.51 -14.57
N ILE A 69 1.05 -6.57 -13.63
CA ILE A 69 2.28 -6.30 -12.89
C ILE A 69 2.66 -7.49 -12.03
N LEU A 70 1.71 -8.07 -11.28
CA LEU A 70 1.96 -9.26 -10.46
C LEU A 70 2.40 -10.45 -11.31
N THR A 71 1.75 -10.70 -12.46
CA THR A 71 2.16 -11.74 -13.39
C THR A 71 3.58 -11.52 -13.88
N ARG A 72 3.95 -10.28 -14.23
CA ARG A 72 5.33 -9.92 -14.60
C ARG A 72 6.31 -10.19 -13.46
N LEU A 73 5.98 -9.78 -12.23
CA LEU A 73 6.81 -10.02 -11.05
C LEU A 73 6.97 -11.50 -10.71
N VAL A 74 5.95 -12.32 -10.96
CA VAL A 74 6.02 -13.78 -10.83
C VAL A 74 6.94 -14.37 -11.89
N ASN A 75 6.80 -13.95 -13.15
CA ASN A 75 7.67 -14.40 -14.25
C ASN A 75 9.13 -13.98 -14.03
N ASP A 76 9.36 -12.81 -13.45
CA ASP A 76 10.69 -12.29 -13.11
C ASP A 76 11.27 -12.96 -11.84
N GLY A 77 10.53 -13.86 -11.18
CA GLY A 77 10.96 -14.55 -9.95
C GLY A 77 11.06 -13.63 -8.72
N ARG A 78 10.45 -12.44 -8.77
CA ARG A 78 10.46 -11.45 -7.67
C ARG A 78 9.31 -11.64 -6.68
N VAL A 79 8.23 -12.29 -7.10
CA VAL A 79 7.05 -12.60 -6.29
C VAL A 79 6.62 -14.05 -6.54
N TYR A 80 6.11 -14.75 -5.52
CA TYR A 80 5.42 -16.03 -5.66
C TYR A 80 3.94 -15.90 -5.39
N VAL A 81 3.14 -16.73 -6.06
CA VAL A 81 1.72 -16.93 -5.75
C VAL A 81 1.59 -18.14 -4.83
N GLN A 82 0.85 -17.97 -3.74
CA GLN A 82 0.50 -19.02 -2.79
C GLN A 82 -0.73 -19.81 -3.30
N GLU A 83 -0.98 -20.98 -2.71
CA GLU A 83 -2.11 -21.84 -3.07
C GLU A 83 -3.47 -21.15 -2.82
N ASP A 84 -3.53 -20.19 -1.90
CA ASP A 84 -4.73 -19.40 -1.60
C ASP A 84 -4.92 -18.19 -2.53
N GLY A 85 -4.02 -17.99 -3.51
CA GLY A 85 -4.05 -16.89 -4.46
C GLY A 85 -3.46 -15.57 -3.95
N ARG A 86 -2.80 -15.56 -2.78
CA ARG A 86 -2.03 -14.40 -2.31
C ARG A 86 -0.63 -14.37 -2.92
N PHE A 87 -0.09 -13.17 -3.05
CA PHE A 87 1.24 -12.93 -3.57
C PHE A 87 2.21 -12.66 -2.42
N LEU A 88 3.47 -13.09 -2.55
CA LEU A 88 4.54 -12.92 -1.56
C LEU A 88 5.84 -12.55 -2.25
N VAL A 89 6.58 -11.55 -1.73
CA VAL A 89 7.88 -11.15 -2.28
C VAL A 89 8.96 -12.21 -2.01
N VAL A 90 9.78 -12.47 -3.02
CA VAL A 90 10.92 -13.40 -2.95
C VAL A 90 12.11 -12.70 -2.31
N GLY A 91 12.75 -13.38 -1.35
CA GLY A 91 14.00 -12.88 -0.77
C GLY A 91 13.81 -11.88 0.37
N TRP A 92 12.75 -12.02 1.18
CA TRP A 92 12.67 -11.35 2.49
C TRP A 92 13.65 -12.00 3.47
N ARG A 93 14.95 -11.78 3.22
CA ARG A 93 16.03 -12.01 4.17
C ARG A 93 16.87 -10.75 4.18
N ARG A 94 16.60 -9.89 5.14
CA ARG A 94 17.59 -8.98 5.69
C ARG A 94 17.56 -9.11 7.20
#